data_AF-A0A925R9T3-F1
#
_entry.id   AF-A0A925R9T3-F1
#
_cell.length_a   1.000
_cell.length_b   1.000
_cell.length_c   1.000
_cell.angle_alpha   90.00
_cell.angle_beta   90.00
_cell.angle_gamma   90.00
#
_symmetry.space_group_name_H-M   'P 1'
#
loop_
_entity.id
_entity.type
_entity.pdbx_description
1 polymer ?
#
loop_
_entity_poly.entity_id
_entity_poly.type
_entity_poly.pdbx_seq_one_letter_code
_entity_poly.pdbx_strand_id
1 'polypeptide(L)' 'RDFRVGNLYLNRGITGALVERQPFGGAGLSGSGTKAGGGDYLLHFMNPRVVTENTLRRGFAPIEEETDRIEQYHALEKP' A
#
# COMPACT_ATOMS: atom_id res chain seq x y z
N ARG A 1 14.19 22.48 4.80
CA ARG A 1 13.07 21.63 4.32
C ARG A 1 11.80 22.34 4.78
N ASP A 2 11.33 23.30 3.98
CA ASP A 2 10.57 24.44 4.54
C ASP A 2 9.05 24.33 4.31
N PHE A 3 8.61 23.43 3.44
CA PHE A 3 7.19 23.21 3.15
C PHE A 3 6.71 21.84 3.62
N ARG A 4 6.20 21.78 4.86
CA ARG A 4 5.55 20.59 5.43
C ARG A 4 4.03 20.73 5.30
N VAL A 5 3.52 20.45 4.10
CA VAL A 5 2.09 20.57 3.77
C VAL A 5 1.54 19.26 3.24
N GLY A 6 0.22 19.07 3.34
CA GLY A 6 -0.46 17.92 2.77
C GLY A 6 -0.40 17.90 1.24
N ASN A 7 -0.68 19.03 0.61
CA ASN A 7 -0.68 19.17 -0.84
C ASN A 7 0.09 20.43 -1.23
N LEU A 8 1.19 20.26 -1.97
CA LEU A 8 1.99 21.35 -2.50
C LEU A 8 1.70 21.53 -3.99
N TYR A 9 1.41 22.75 -4.40
CA TYR A 9 1.16 23.12 -5.78
C TYR A 9 2.16 24.19 -6.20
N LEU A 10 2.80 24.01 -7.36
CA LEU A 10 3.79 24.93 -7.90
C LEU A 10 3.23 25.63 -9.14
N ASN A 11 3.36 26.96 -9.22
CA ASN A 11 2.94 27.79 -10.37
C ASN A 11 1.46 27.66 -10.77
N ARG A 12 0.58 27.40 -9.78
CA ARG A 12 -0.88 27.30 -9.98
C ARG A 12 -1.62 27.59 -8.67
N GLY A 13 -2.95 27.74 -8.76
CA GLY A 13 -3.82 27.80 -7.58
C GLY A 13 -3.82 26.50 -6.77
N ILE A 14 -4.21 26.60 -5.50
CA ILE A 14 -4.11 25.55 -4.47
C ILE A 14 -5.41 24.76 -4.23
N THR A 15 -6.46 25.04 -5.00
CA THR A 15 -7.78 24.42 -4.87
C THR A 15 -8.05 23.48 -6.06
N GLY A 16 -9.17 22.73 -5.99
CA GLY A 16 -9.60 21.85 -7.09
C GLY A 16 -8.80 20.55 -7.19
N ALA A 17 -8.52 19.92 -6.04
CA ALA A 17 -7.90 18.61 -6.01
C ALA A 17 -8.80 17.56 -6.67
N LEU A 18 -8.24 16.78 -7.60
CA LEU A 18 -8.96 15.71 -8.30
C LEU A 18 -8.63 14.35 -7.66
N VAL A 19 -9.67 13.51 -7.52
CA VAL A 19 -9.55 12.12 -7.06
C VAL A 19 -8.51 11.38 -7.92
N GLU A 20 -7.74 10.49 -7.30
CA GLU A 20 -6.64 9.69 -7.88
C GLU A 20 -5.41 10.50 -8.29
N ARG A 21 -5.60 11.68 -8.91
CA ARG A 21 -4.49 12.54 -9.37
C ARG A 21 -3.81 13.28 -8.23
N GLN A 22 -4.60 13.77 -7.27
CA GLN A 22 -4.12 14.62 -6.17
C GLN A 22 -4.81 14.21 -4.86
N PRO A 23 -4.44 13.07 -4.27
CA PRO A 23 -4.98 12.65 -2.98
C PRO A 23 -4.88 13.78 -1.95
N PHE A 24 -6.02 14.18 -1.39
CA PHE A 24 -6.16 15.42 -0.64
C PHE A 24 -6.26 15.16 0.85
N GLY A 25 -5.54 15.97 1.65
CA GLY A 25 -5.52 15.85 3.10
C GLY A 25 -4.17 16.26 3.69
N GLY A 26 -4.17 16.63 4.97
CA GLY A 26 -2.99 17.12 5.70
C GLY A 26 -2.86 16.49 7.09
N ALA A 27 -1.86 16.94 7.85
CA ALA A 27 -1.56 16.48 9.20
C ALA A 27 -1.61 17.65 10.21
N GLY A 28 -1.58 17.34 11.51
CA GLY A 28 -1.65 18.32 12.59
C GLY A 28 -3.08 18.83 12.79
N LEU A 29 -3.27 20.14 12.94
CA LEU A 29 -4.62 20.72 13.05
C LEU A 29 -5.40 20.69 11.72
N SER A 30 -4.73 20.39 10.60
CA SER A 30 -5.35 20.27 9.28
C SER A 30 -5.93 18.87 9.00
N GLY A 31 -5.71 17.88 9.87
CA GLY A 31 -6.21 16.52 9.71
C GLY A 31 -5.32 15.44 10.33
N SER A 32 -5.75 14.19 10.22
CA SER A 32 -5.08 13.02 10.80
C SER A 32 -4.01 12.39 9.90
N GLY A 33 -3.68 13.00 8.76
CA GLY A 33 -2.74 12.45 7.77
C GLY A 33 -3.38 11.53 6.73
N THR A 34 -4.70 11.33 6.79
CA THR A 34 -5.43 10.58 5.76
C THR A 34 -5.48 11.35 4.44
N LYS A 35 -5.48 10.62 3.33
CA LYS A 35 -5.47 11.19 1.97
C LYS A 35 -6.68 10.72 1.17
N ALA A 36 -7.76 11.48 1.23
CA ALA A 36 -8.99 11.18 0.50
C ALA A 36 -8.74 11.13 -1.01
N GLY A 37 -9.32 10.12 -1.67
CA GLY A 37 -9.15 9.90 -3.11
C GLY A 37 -7.80 9.33 -3.53
N GLY A 38 -6.95 8.90 -2.58
CA GLY A 38 -5.74 8.09 -2.85
C GLY A 38 -5.98 6.59 -2.59
N GLY A 39 -5.07 5.74 -3.08
CA GLY A 39 -5.20 4.28 -2.96
C GLY A 39 -5.29 3.78 -1.51
N ASP A 40 -4.59 4.44 -0.58
CA ASP A 40 -4.53 4.02 0.83
C ASP A 40 -5.76 4.47 1.64
N TYR A 41 -6.64 5.29 1.07
CA TYR A 41 -7.72 5.90 1.86
C TYR A 41 -8.67 4.85 2.44
N LEU A 42 -8.99 3.82 1.65
CA LEU A 42 -9.91 2.76 2.07
C LEU A 42 -9.36 1.91 3.22
N LEU A 43 -8.03 1.75 3.31
CA LEU A 43 -7.39 0.98 4.39
C LEU A 43 -7.73 1.54 5.78
N HIS A 44 -8.02 2.84 5.89
CA HIS A 44 -8.38 3.48 7.15
C HIS A 44 -9.76 3.06 7.68
N PHE A 45 -10.59 2.43 6.84
CA PHE A 45 -11.93 1.95 7.18
C PHE A 45 -11.98 0.43 7.37
N MET A 46 -10.83 -0.25 7.29
CA MET A 46 -10.72 -1.70 7.39
C MET A 46 -9.83 -2.10 8.57
N ASN A 47 -10.05 -3.32 9.08
CA ASN A 47 -9.16 -3.93 10.06
C ASN A 47 -8.37 -5.05 9.36
N PRO A 48 -7.03 -4.99 9.35
CA PRO A 48 -6.22 -6.03 8.74
C PRO A 48 -6.43 -7.37 9.47
N ARG A 49 -6.48 -8.46 8.71
CA ARG A 49 -6.54 -9.83 9.24
C ARG A 49 -5.60 -10.72 8.44
N VAL A 50 -4.93 -11.63 9.15
CA VAL A 50 -4.07 -12.66 8.56
C VAL A 50 -4.62 -14.01 9.00
N VAL A 51 -4.73 -14.93 8.06
CA VAL A 51 -5.11 -16.33 8.30
C VAL A 51 -3.94 -17.18 7.83
N THR A 52 -3.46 -18.05 8.72
CA THR A 52 -2.38 -18.99 8.41
C THR A 52 -2.93 -20.40 8.51
N GLU A 53 -2.80 -21.15 7.44
CA GLU A 53 -3.19 -22.55 7.38
C GLU A 53 -1.95 -23.41 7.13
N ASN A 54 -1.78 -24.46 7.94
CA ASN A 54 -0.81 -25.50 7.62
C ASN A 54 -1.44 -26.44 6.58
N THR A 55 -1.03 -26.31 5.32
CA THR A 55 -1.52 -27.10 4.20
C THR A 55 -0.86 -28.48 4.08
N LEU A 56 0.11 -28.82 4.95
CA LEU A 56 0.76 -30.12 4.95
C LEU A 56 -0.17 -31.22 5.48
N ARG A 57 -0.39 -32.24 4.65
CA ARG A 57 -1.11 -33.46 4.99
C ARG A 57 -0.31 -34.67 4.49
N ARG A 58 0.01 -35.60 5.42
CA ARG A 58 0.74 -36.86 5.11
C ARG A 58 2.08 -36.66 4.37
N GLY A 59 2.80 -35.58 4.70
CA GLY A 59 4.11 -35.28 4.08
C GLY A 59 4.02 -34.62 2.70
N PHE A 60 2.82 -34.26 2.26
CA PHE A 60 2.57 -33.52 1.02
C PHE A 60 1.87 -32.19 1.34
N ALA A 61 2.28 -31.11 0.69
CA ALA A 61 1.55 -29.85 0.63
C ALA A 61 1.35 -29.50 -0.85
N PRO A 62 0.17 -28.97 -1.25
CA PRO A 62 -0.02 -28.53 -2.62
C PRO A 62 0.97 -27.41 -2.93
N ILE A 63 1.53 -27.46 -4.14
CA ILE A 63 2.39 -26.40 -4.67
C ILE A 63 1.46 -25.32 -5.23
N GLU A 64 1.64 -24.07 -4.83
CA GLU A 64 0.89 -22.93 -5.34
C GLU A 64 1.70 -22.25 -6.45
N GLU A 65 1.05 -21.68 -7.47
CA GLU A 65 1.74 -21.04 -8.61
C GLU A 65 2.72 -19.92 -8.18
N GLU A 66 2.49 -19.33 -7.00
CA GLU A 66 3.34 -18.32 -6.42
C GLU A 66 4.56 -18.90 -5.67
N THR A 67 4.45 -20.10 -5.10
CA THR A 67 5.60 -20.80 -4.48
C THR A 67 6.61 -21.24 -5.53
N ASP A 68 6.15 -21.69 -6.71
CA ASP A 68 7.01 -22.04 -7.84
C ASP A 68 7.90 -20.86 -8.30
N ARG A 69 7.33 -19.66 -8.40
CA ARG A 69 8.09 -18.46 -8.79
C ARG A 69 9.14 -18.10 -7.76
N ILE A 70 8.80 -18.11 -6.47
CA ILE A 70 9.73 -17.74 -5.40
C ILE A 70 10.89 -18.74 -5.29
N GLU A 71 10.61 -20.05 -5.39
CA GLU A 71 11.66 -21.07 -5.44
C GLU A 71 12.54 -20.93 -6.69
N GLN A 72 11.95 -20.62 -7.84
CA GLN A 72 12.69 -20.37 -9.07
C GLN A 72 13.57 -19.10 -8.98
N TYR A 73 13.08 -18.01 -8.39
CA TYR A 73 13.86 -16.79 -8.17
C TYR A 73 15.02 -17.03 -7.20
N HIS A 74 14.81 -17.74 -6.08
CA HIS A 74 15.88 -18.08 -5.14
C HIS A 74 16.88 -19.12 -5.68
N ALA A 75 16.47 -20.00 -6.61
CA ALA A 75 17.38 -20.92 -7.29
C ALA A 75 18.34 -20.20 -8.26
N LEU A 76 17.95 -19.03 -8.78
CA LEU A 76 18.74 -18.19 -9.69
C LEU A 76 19.65 -17.18 -8.97
N GLU A 77 19.44 -16.95 -7.66
CA GLU A 77 20.26 -16.06 -6.82
C GLU A 77 21.45 -16.77 -6.14
N LYS A 78 21.63 -18.09 -6.36
CA LYS A 78 22.85 -18.77 -5.90
C LYS A 78 24.02 -18.47 -6.86
N PRO A 79 25.21 -18.10 -6.35
CA PRO A 79 26.38 -17.85 -7.19
C PRO A 79 26.85 -19.10 -7.93
#